data_AF-A0A5E6VVC5-F1
#
_entry.id   AF-A0A5E6VVC5-F1
#
_cell.length_a   1.000
_cell.length_b   1.000
_cell.length_c   1.000
_cell.angle_alpha   90.00
_cell.angle_beta   90.00
_cell.angle_gamma   90.00
#
_symmetry.space_group_name_H-M   'P 1'
#
loop_
_entity.id
_entity.type
_entity.pdbx_description
1 polymer ?
#
loop_
_entity_poly.entity_id
_entity_poly.type
_entity_poly.pdbx_seq_one_letter_code
_entity_poly.pdbx_strand_id
1 'polypeptide(L)'
;MNSLRTLIAVSLALSCSLAGAEDKVLRLYNWADYFAEDTLKDFTAQTGIKVIYDVMDSSETLEAKLLSGNSGYDLIFPSDTVAERLARAGALQKLDPGKLEYLADIEPGLRRLHQRYPNSRESTVPYTWGSIGLTYNRAAIEQRIANAPVNSLDLLFKPENAARLADCGISMIDSPDEVLAVALHYLGKDPRSGKADDLLAARQMLGAIKPYIRKFQSQPVKRSSSATTSRWRARPSGWTAWPSPPTPPTRNTPTLLSTSSCSRSRWRLSVRSPATPPPAPRHGRWSSH
;
A
#
# COMPACT_ATOMS: atom_id res chain seq x y z
N MET A 1 -1.93 71.58 -22.49
CA MET A 1 -1.17 70.92 -21.38
C MET A 1 -2.00 69.95 -20.54
N ASN A 2 -3.34 70.00 -20.56
CA ASN A 2 -4.16 69.10 -19.74
C ASN A 2 -4.38 67.71 -20.38
N SER A 3 -4.45 67.61 -21.71
CA SER A 3 -4.69 66.32 -22.40
C SER A 3 -3.51 65.36 -22.35
N LEU A 4 -2.27 65.88 -22.20
CA LEU A 4 -1.07 65.05 -22.09
C LEU A 4 -0.92 64.42 -20.69
N ARG A 5 -1.49 65.07 -19.66
CA ARG A 5 -1.53 64.54 -18.29
C ARG A 5 -2.57 63.43 -18.13
N THR A 6 -3.68 63.49 -18.88
CA THR A 6 -4.73 62.45 -18.83
C THR A 6 -4.29 61.14 -19.49
N LEU A 7 -3.47 61.19 -20.55
CA LEU A 7 -2.97 60.00 -21.26
C LEU A 7 -1.93 59.21 -20.45
N ILE A 8 -1.11 59.88 -19.65
CA ILE A 8 -0.12 59.21 -18.79
C ILE A 8 -0.81 58.49 -17.62
N ALA A 9 -1.90 59.04 -17.08
CA ALA A 9 -2.65 58.42 -15.98
C ALA A 9 -3.39 57.14 -16.39
N VAL A 10 -3.88 57.05 -17.63
CA VAL A 10 -4.56 55.84 -18.15
C VAL A 10 -3.55 54.72 -18.47
N SER A 11 -2.32 55.09 -18.86
CA SER A 11 -1.25 54.15 -19.18
C SER A 11 -0.70 53.45 -17.93
N LEU A 12 -0.65 54.13 -16.79
CA LEU A 12 -0.17 53.58 -15.52
C LEU A 12 -1.21 52.70 -14.80
N ALA A 13 -2.50 52.87 -15.09
CA ALA A 13 -3.57 52.05 -14.54
C ALA A 13 -3.68 50.66 -15.20
N LEU A 14 -3.16 50.50 -16.42
CA LEU A 14 -3.22 49.23 -17.15
C LEU A 14 -2.05 48.27 -16.83
N SER A 15 -1.00 48.75 -16.17
CA SER A 15 0.19 47.95 -15.84
C SER A 15 0.09 47.16 -14.53
N CYS A 16 -0.94 47.39 -13.70
CA CYS A 16 -1.13 46.70 -12.42
C CYS A 16 -2.00 45.43 -12.49
N SER A 17 -2.57 45.09 -13.66
CA SER A 17 -3.48 43.93 -13.78
C SER A 17 -2.81 42.66 -14.30
N LEU A 18 -1.49 42.66 -14.51
CA LEU A 18 -0.68 41.47 -14.83
C LEU A 18 0.17 41.03 -13.62
N ALA A 19 -0.38 41.11 -12.41
CA ALA A 19 0.07 40.21 -11.34
C ALA A 19 -0.26 38.79 -11.82
N GLY A 20 0.75 38.13 -12.40
CA GLY A 20 0.62 36.82 -13.02
C GLY A 20 -0.12 35.88 -12.09
N ALA A 21 -1.09 35.15 -12.64
CA ALA A 21 -1.63 33.97 -11.99
C ALA A 21 -0.44 33.05 -11.71
N GLU A 22 0.06 33.07 -10.47
CA GLU A 22 1.06 32.12 -10.03
C GLU A 22 0.44 30.75 -10.26
N ASP A 23 1.10 29.95 -11.09
CA ASP A 23 0.66 28.58 -11.37
C ASP A 23 0.50 27.88 -10.02
N LYS A 24 -0.74 27.58 -9.62
CA LYS A 24 -1.01 26.87 -8.37
C LYS A 24 -0.48 25.45 -8.53
N VAL A 25 0.64 25.16 -7.88
CA VAL A 25 1.28 23.84 -7.89
C VAL A 25 1.19 23.25 -6.49
N LEU A 26 0.68 22.02 -6.40
CA LEU A 26 0.72 21.19 -5.20
C LEU A 26 1.81 20.13 -5.36
N ARG A 27 2.78 20.11 -4.45
CA ARG A 27 3.86 19.11 -4.41
C ARG A 27 3.55 18.03 -3.39
N LEU A 28 3.34 16.81 -3.89
CA LEU A 28 3.00 15.62 -3.11
C LEU A 28 4.18 14.66 -2.99
N TYR A 29 4.31 14.03 -1.83
CA TYR A 29 5.25 12.92 -1.62
C TYR A 29 4.56 11.75 -0.91
N ASN A 30 4.38 10.62 -1.61
CA ASN A 30 3.62 9.45 -1.14
C ASN A 30 4.19 8.13 -1.70
N TRP A 31 3.68 6.99 -1.21
CA TRP A 31 3.98 5.65 -1.69
C TRP A 31 3.49 5.38 -3.13
N ALA A 32 4.21 4.55 -3.88
CA ALA A 32 3.76 4.07 -5.18
C ALA A 32 2.37 3.40 -5.09
N ASP A 33 1.54 3.55 -6.13
CA ASP A 33 0.23 2.90 -6.27
C ASP A 33 -0.78 3.21 -5.14
N TYR A 34 -0.66 4.37 -4.46
CA TYR A 34 -1.59 4.78 -3.39
C TYR A 34 -2.78 5.63 -3.84
N PHE A 35 -2.77 6.14 -5.08
CA PHE A 35 -3.91 6.82 -5.69
C PHE A 35 -4.50 5.97 -6.81
N ALA A 36 -5.80 6.09 -7.06
CA ALA A 36 -6.37 5.57 -8.30
C ALA A 36 -5.83 6.38 -9.49
N GLU A 37 -5.79 5.75 -10.68
CA GLU A 37 -5.16 6.32 -11.88
C GLU A 37 -5.73 7.70 -12.27
N ASP A 38 -6.98 7.97 -11.93
CA ASP A 38 -7.73 9.19 -12.26
C ASP A 38 -7.70 10.25 -11.14
N THR A 39 -7.40 9.89 -9.89
CA THR A 39 -7.62 10.78 -8.72
C THR A 39 -6.92 12.14 -8.86
N LEU A 40 -5.63 12.16 -9.19
CA LEU A 40 -4.86 13.41 -9.30
C LEU A 40 -5.23 14.20 -10.56
N LYS A 41 -5.63 13.50 -11.63
CA LYS A 41 -6.09 14.11 -12.88
C LYS A 41 -7.42 14.83 -12.67
N ASP A 42 -8.37 14.18 -12.01
CA ASP A 42 -9.69 14.73 -11.73
C ASP A 42 -9.58 15.91 -10.75
N PHE A 43 -8.72 15.80 -9.73
CA PHE A 43 -8.40 16.93 -8.85
C PHE A 43 -7.87 18.14 -9.62
N THR A 44 -6.91 17.92 -10.53
CA THR A 44 -6.35 18.98 -11.38
C THR A 44 -7.42 19.60 -12.27
N ALA A 45 -8.29 18.79 -12.88
CA ALA A 45 -9.37 19.25 -13.74
C ALA A 45 -10.43 20.10 -13.00
N GLN A 46 -10.75 19.73 -11.75
CA GLN A 46 -11.75 20.44 -10.94
C GLN A 46 -11.22 21.74 -10.34
N THR A 47 -9.95 21.78 -9.94
CA THR A 47 -9.38 22.89 -9.17
C THR A 47 -8.48 23.82 -9.99
N GLY A 48 -7.98 23.34 -11.13
CA GLY A 48 -6.92 24.00 -11.91
C GLY A 48 -5.54 23.94 -11.26
N ILE A 49 -5.38 23.23 -10.13
CA ILE A 49 -4.10 23.10 -9.41
C ILE A 49 -3.28 21.97 -10.04
N LYS A 50 -2.07 22.30 -10.52
CA LYS A 50 -1.14 21.30 -11.05
C LYS A 50 -0.56 20.47 -9.91
N VAL A 51 -0.48 19.16 -10.07
CA VAL A 51 0.11 18.26 -9.06
C VAL A 51 1.47 17.76 -9.54
N ILE A 52 2.50 17.99 -8.73
CA ILE A 52 3.80 17.30 -8.86
C ILE A 52 3.78 16.16 -7.85
N TYR A 53 3.87 14.93 -8.33
CA TYR A 53 3.81 13.74 -7.49
C TYR A 53 5.14 12.98 -7.49
N ASP A 54 5.84 13.04 -6.36
CA ASP A 54 7.04 12.25 -6.13
C ASP A 54 6.72 10.99 -5.32
N VAL A 55 7.38 9.89 -5.67
CA VAL A 55 7.17 8.58 -5.04
C VAL A 55 8.27 8.33 -4.00
N MET A 56 7.88 7.98 -2.78
CA MET A 56 8.79 7.58 -1.71
C MET A 56 9.00 6.07 -1.67
N ASP A 57 10.20 5.67 -1.26
CA ASP A 57 10.65 4.28 -1.16
C ASP A 57 10.55 3.71 0.27
N SER A 58 10.69 4.56 1.30
CA SER A 58 10.66 4.19 2.70
C SER A 58 10.12 5.31 3.60
N SER A 59 9.80 4.97 4.85
CA SER A 59 9.41 5.96 5.88
C SER A 59 10.59 6.80 6.34
N GLU A 60 11.79 6.23 6.33
CA GLU A 60 13.03 6.82 6.81
C GLU A 60 13.52 7.92 5.85
N THR A 61 13.41 7.70 4.53
CA THR A 61 13.75 8.70 3.52
C THR A 61 12.80 9.90 3.57
N LEU A 62 11.51 9.66 3.79
CA LEU A 62 10.54 10.70 4.10
C LEU A 62 10.97 11.50 5.34
N GLU A 63 11.13 10.83 6.48
CA GLU A 63 11.45 11.49 7.75
C GLU A 63 12.74 12.31 7.66
N ALA A 64 13.81 11.77 7.07
CA ALA A 64 15.07 12.48 6.87
C ALA A 64 14.90 13.77 6.04
N LYS A 65 14.11 13.72 4.97
CA LYS A 65 13.85 14.87 4.09
C LYS A 65 13.00 15.95 4.75
N LEU A 66 12.11 15.57 5.67
CA LEU A 66 11.31 16.54 6.42
C LEU A 66 12.12 17.20 7.55
N LEU A 67 12.96 16.42 8.24
CA LEU A 67 13.78 16.93 9.34
C LEU A 67 14.97 17.78 8.88
N SER A 68 15.42 17.65 7.63
CA SER A 68 16.44 18.55 7.06
C SER A 68 15.92 19.98 6.83
N GLY A 69 14.61 20.21 6.95
CA GLY A 69 13.97 21.47 6.60
C GLY A 69 13.85 21.68 5.09
N ASN A 70 12.99 22.63 4.71
CA ASN A 70 12.73 23.01 3.32
C ASN A 70 12.52 21.81 2.37
N SER A 71 11.67 20.86 2.78
CA SER A 71 11.43 19.61 2.03
C SER A 71 10.96 19.84 0.60
N GLY A 72 10.34 21.00 0.33
CA GLY A 72 9.74 21.35 -0.94
C GLY A 72 8.40 20.68 -1.20
N TYR A 73 7.79 20.05 -0.18
CA TYR A 73 6.49 19.37 -0.30
C TYR A 73 5.42 20.04 0.55
N ASP A 74 4.21 20.11 -0.02
CA ASP A 74 3.05 20.72 0.60
C ASP A 74 2.21 19.68 1.37
N LEU A 75 2.14 18.45 0.85
CA LEU A 75 1.40 17.35 1.47
C LEU A 75 2.19 16.03 1.35
N ILE A 76 2.28 15.35 2.48
CA ILE A 76 3.01 14.10 2.66
C ILE A 76 2.12 13.05 3.29
N PHE A 77 2.51 11.78 3.16
CA PHE A 77 1.73 10.63 3.65
C PHE A 77 2.54 9.73 4.59
N PRO A 78 3.00 10.26 5.74
CA PRO A 78 3.71 9.46 6.75
C PRO A 78 2.78 8.41 7.37
N SER A 79 3.37 7.34 7.89
CA SER A 79 2.68 6.48 8.86
C SER A 79 2.46 7.24 10.18
N ASP A 80 1.50 6.81 10.99
CA ASP A 80 1.17 7.52 12.24
C ASP A 80 2.36 7.68 13.19
N THR A 81 3.25 6.68 13.28
CA THR A 81 4.44 6.73 14.15
C THR A 81 5.47 7.74 13.66
N VAL A 82 5.65 7.84 12.33
CA VAL A 82 6.51 8.84 11.70
C VAL A 82 5.90 10.24 11.87
N ALA A 83 4.60 10.39 11.63
CA ALA A 83 3.89 11.65 11.82
C ALA A 83 4.04 12.17 13.26
N GLU A 84 3.92 11.27 14.24
CA GLU A 84 4.08 11.60 15.66
C GLU A 84 5.51 12.10 15.97
N ARG A 85 6.54 11.52 15.36
CA ARG A 85 7.93 12.03 15.47
C ARG A 85 8.10 13.39 14.82
N LEU A 86 7.59 13.55 13.59
CA LEU A 86 7.66 14.80 12.84
C LEU A 86 6.93 15.95 13.56
N ALA A 87 5.77 15.67 14.14
CA ALA A 87 5.03 16.65 14.93
C ALA A 87 5.81 17.08 16.19
N ARG A 88 6.43 16.13 16.92
CA ARG A 88 7.30 16.46 18.05
C ARG A 88 8.51 17.30 17.66
N ALA A 89 9.04 17.09 16.45
CA ALA A 89 10.12 17.89 15.90
C ALA A 89 9.68 19.26 15.36
N GLY A 90 8.38 19.58 15.38
CA GLY A 90 7.84 20.82 14.83
C GLY A 90 7.84 20.87 13.30
N ALA A 91 7.99 19.73 12.63
CA ALA A 91 8.07 19.65 11.17
C ALA A 91 6.70 19.64 10.47
N LEU A 92 5.59 19.54 11.23
CA LEU A 92 4.22 19.53 10.69
C LEU A 92 3.45 20.76 11.14
N GLN A 93 2.69 21.35 10.20
CA GLN A 93 1.74 22.40 10.51
C GLN A 93 0.42 21.82 11.02
N LYS A 94 -0.20 22.49 11.99
CA LYS A 94 -1.56 22.16 12.41
C LYS A 94 -2.53 22.43 11.27
N LEU A 95 -3.45 21.50 11.05
CA LEU A 95 -4.53 21.66 10.10
C LEU A 95 -5.63 22.53 10.70
N ASP A 96 -6.23 23.37 9.86
CA ASP A 96 -7.44 24.12 10.20
C ASP A 96 -8.68 23.25 9.90
N PRO A 97 -9.39 22.74 10.92
CA PRO A 97 -10.54 21.87 10.69
C PRO A 97 -11.68 22.58 9.94
N GLY A 98 -11.77 23.92 10.01
CA GLY A 98 -12.78 24.69 9.28
C GLY A 98 -12.60 24.67 7.77
N LYS A 99 -11.43 24.25 7.27
CA LYS A 99 -11.13 24.09 5.84
C LYS A 99 -11.28 22.64 5.35
N LEU A 100 -11.70 21.73 6.22
CA LEU A 100 -11.76 20.29 5.92
C LEU A 100 -13.20 19.79 6.07
N GLU A 101 -13.97 19.91 4.99
CA GLU A 101 -15.42 19.66 4.96
C GLU A 101 -15.80 18.21 5.34
N TYR A 102 -14.98 17.23 4.95
CA TYR A 102 -15.31 15.81 5.02
C TYR A 102 -14.68 15.07 6.21
N LEU A 103 -14.22 15.78 7.25
CA LEU A 103 -13.62 15.12 8.44
C LEU A 103 -14.62 14.23 9.19
N ALA A 104 -15.91 14.53 9.11
CA ALA A 104 -16.97 13.75 9.75
C ALA A 104 -17.18 12.38 9.07
N ASP A 105 -16.80 12.24 7.80
CA ASP A 105 -17.01 11.03 6.99
C ASP A 105 -15.98 9.92 7.31
N ILE A 106 -14.92 10.27 8.04
CA ILE A 106 -13.88 9.32 8.44
C ILE A 106 -14.47 8.30 9.41
N GLU A 107 -14.26 7.02 9.08
CA GLU A 107 -14.76 5.89 9.85
C GLU A 107 -14.45 6.05 11.36
N PRO A 108 -15.44 5.89 12.27
CA PRO A 108 -15.28 6.16 13.69
C PRO A 108 -14.15 5.40 14.38
N GLY A 109 -13.88 4.15 13.99
CA GLY A 109 -12.75 3.36 14.45
C GLY A 109 -11.39 3.97 14.10
N LEU A 110 -11.20 4.45 12.87
CA LEU A 110 -10.00 5.18 12.46
C LEU A 110 -9.84 6.47 13.24
N ARG A 111 -10.92 7.23 13.44
CA ARG A 111 -10.88 8.43 14.30
C ARG A 111 -10.44 8.11 15.72
N ARG A 112 -10.90 6.99 16.30
CA ARG A 112 -10.47 6.54 17.64
C ARG A 112 -9.00 6.11 17.67
N LEU A 113 -8.52 5.42 16.64
CA LEU A 113 -7.11 5.02 16.55
C LEU A 113 -6.19 6.23 16.41
N HIS A 114 -6.59 7.21 15.60
CA HIS A 114 -5.86 8.47 15.40
C HIS A 114 -5.64 9.26 16.69
N GLN A 115 -6.57 9.15 17.67
CA GLN A 115 -6.40 9.76 19.01
C GLN A 115 -5.21 9.21 19.80
N ARG A 116 -4.61 8.08 19.42
CA ARG A 116 -3.43 7.50 20.09
C ARG A 116 -2.13 8.25 19.78
N TYR A 117 -2.17 9.23 18.88
CA TYR A 117 -1.01 10.01 18.43
C TYR A 117 -1.21 11.49 18.80
N PRO A 118 -1.05 11.85 20.09
CA PRO A 118 -1.44 13.15 20.60
C PRO A 118 -0.64 14.31 20.01
N ASN A 119 0.60 14.08 19.54
CA ASN A 119 1.40 15.15 18.95
C ASN A 119 1.02 15.40 17.50
N SER A 120 0.70 14.37 16.72
CA SER A 120 0.39 14.53 15.29
C SER A 120 -1.09 14.66 14.95
N ARG A 121 -2.02 14.29 15.84
CA ARG A 121 -3.46 14.22 15.49
C ARG A 121 -4.07 15.53 14.98
N GLU A 122 -3.51 16.68 15.34
CA GLU A 122 -3.97 18.00 14.87
C GLU A 122 -3.34 18.41 13.54
N SER A 123 -2.37 17.65 13.04
CA SER A 123 -1.61 17.92 11.81
C SER A 123 -1.83 16.87 10.73
N THR A 124 -2.63 15.83 10.99
CA THR A 124 -2.84 14.72 10.05
C THR A 124 -4.30 14.32 9.93
N VAL A 125 -4.64 13.72 8.79
CA VAL A 125 -5.95 13.11 8.50
C VAL A 125 -5.72 11.66 8.09
N PRO A 126 -6.43 10.68 8.68
CA PRO A 126 -6.37 9.29 8.23
C PRO A 126 -6.73 9.14 6.75
N TYR A 127 -5.87 8.47 5.97
CA TYR A 127 -6.08 8.23 4.54
C TYR A 127 -6.31 6.75 4.22
N THR A 128 -5.33 5.91 4.51
CA THR A 128 -5.43 4.46 4.37
C THR A 128 -4.95 3.79 5.65
N TRP A 129 -5.42 2.58 5.89
CA TRP A 129 -4.98 1.78 7.03
C TRP A 129 -4.82 0.32 6.62
N GLY A 130 -4.01 -0.42 7.35
CA GLY A 130 -3.81 -1.83 7.09
C GLY A 130 -3.26 -2.57 8.28
N SER A 131 -3.12 -3.89 8.12
CA SER A 131 -2.38 -4.74 9.04
C SER A 131 -1.14 -5.29 8.37
N ILE A 132 -0.13 -5.55 9.20
CA ILE A 132 1.06 -6.29 8.83
C ILE A 132 0.81 -7.73 9.24
N GLY A 133 0.86 -8.64 8.27
CA GLY A 133 0.62 -10.06 8.52
C GLY A 133 1.33 -10.93 7.50
N LEU A 134 1.25 -12.25 7.69
CA LEU A 134 1.85 -13.22 6.79
C LEU A 134 0.97 -13.41 5.55
N THR A 135 1.54 -13.19 4.36
CA THR A 135 1.00 -13.71 3.11
C THR A 135 1.87 -14.84 2.64
N TYR A 136 1.28 -15.91 2.10
CA TYR A 136 2.05 -17.10 1.80
C TYR A 136 1.53 -17.89 0.61
N ASN A 137 2.38 -18.75 0.04
CA ASN A 137 2.00 -19.76 -0.93
C ASN A 137 1.64 -21.05 -0.20
N ARG A 138 0.34 -21.34 -0.10
CA ARG A 138 -0.21 -22.50 0.60
C ARG A 138 0.40 -23.82 0.13
N ALA A 139 0.44 -24.07 -1.18
CA ALA A 139 0.96 -25.31 -1.73
C ALA A 139 2.45 -25.51 -1.42
N ALA A 140 3.24 -24.42 -1.44
CA ALA A 140 4.66 -24.49 -1.09
C ALA A 140 4.89 -24.79 0.40
N ILE A 141 4.03 -24.26 1.29
CA ILE A 141 4.09 -24.54 2.73
C ILE A 141 3.68 -25.99 3.00
N GLU A 142 2.56 -26.45 2.43
CA GLU A 142 2.03 -27.81 2.67
C GLU A 142 3.03 -28.90 2.25
N GLN A 143 3.86 -28.65 1.24
CA GLN A 143 4.96 -29.56 0.84
C GLN A 143 6.09 -29.70 1.88
N ARG A 144 6.25 -28.72 2.78
CA ARG A 144 7.36 -28.65 3.75
C ARG A 144 6.92 -28.90 5.18
N ILE A 145 5.71 -28.46 5.51
CA ILE A 145 5.14 -28.54 6.84
C ILE A 145 3.70 -29.01 6.69
N ALA A 146 3.46 -30.29 6.97
CA ALA A 146 2.11 -30.82 7.08
C ALA A 146 1.37 -30.09 8.22
N ASN A 147 0.12 -29.67 7.99
CA ASN A 147 -0.70 -28.94 8.96
C ASN A 147 0.00 -27.69 9.54
N ALA A 148 0.70 -26.93 8.69
CA ALA A 148 1.43 -25.75 9.11
C ALA A 148 0.53 -24.73 9.85
N PRO A 149 1.05 -24.04 10.88
CA PRO A 149 0.29 -23.07 11.68
C PRO A 149 0.11 -21.74 10.93
N VAL A 150 -0.55 -21.77 9.77
CA VAL A 150 -0.68 -20.63 8.84
C VAL A 150 -1.50 -19.45 9.38
N ASN A 151 -2.19 -19.65 10.50
CA ASN A 151 -2.92 -18.64 11.25
C ASN A 151 -2.14 -18.11 12.47
N SER A 152 -0.85 -18.43 12.60
CA SER A 152 0.01 -17.99 13.69
C SER A 152 1.35 -17.46 13.18
N LEU A 153 1.90 -16.48 13.91
CA LEU A 153 3.27 -15.99 13.69
C LEU A 153 4.33 -17.05 14.02
N ASP A 154 3.95 -18.14 14.69
CA ASP A 154 4.77 -19.35 14.86
C ASP A 154 5.33 -19.88 13.54
N LEU A 155 4.60 -19.70 12.43
CA LEU A 155 5.07 -20.11 11.11
C LEU A 155 6.40 -19.43 10.73
N LEU A 156 6.60 -18.18 11.18
CA LEU A 156 7.77 -17.38 10.88
C LEU A 156 8.78 -17.34 12.05
N PHE A 157 8.30 -17.13 13.28
CA PHE A 157 9.17 -16.83 14.42
C PHE A 157 9.73 -18.06 15.14
N LYS A 158 9.18 -19.26 14.90
CA LYS A 158 9.80 -20.51 15.36
C LYS A 158 10.92 -20.93 14.42
N PRO A 159 12.18 -21.02 14.88
CA PRO A 159 13.32 -21.35 14.02
C PRO A 159 13.16 -22.66 13.24
N GLU A 160 12.51 -23.67 13.83
CA GLU A 160 12.23 -24.95 13.17
C GLU A 160 11.29 -24.83 11.97
N ASN A 161 10.34 -23.89 12.01
CA ASN A 161 9.47 -23.61 10.88
C ASN A 161 10.19 -22.75 9.84
N ALA A 162 10.89 -21.70 10.27
CA ALA A 162 11.66 -20.83 9.39
C ALA A 162 12.74 -21.61 8.61
N ALA A 163 13.43 -22.55 9.26
CA ALA A 163 14.41 -23.43 8.64
C ALA A 163 13.80 -24.27 7.51
N ARG A 164 12.62 -24.86 7.74
CA ARG A 164 11.90 -25.67 6.73
C ARG A 164 11.41 -24.85 5.54
N LEU A 165 11.24 -23.53 5.70
CA LEU A 165 10.77 -22.62 4.66
C LEU A 165 11.91 -21.85 3.97
N ALA A 166 13.16 -21.98 4.44
CA ALA A 166 14.29 -21.22 3.95
C ALA A 166 14.55 -21.45 2.44
N ASP A 167 14.30 -22.66 1.96
CA ASP A 167 14.51 -23.06 0.56
C ASP A 167 13.48 -22.44 -0.40
N CYS A 168 12.20 -22.36 -0.02
CA CYS A 168 11.18 -21.67 -0.81
C CYS A 168 11.23 -20.14 -0.65
N GLY A 169 11.87 -19.65 0.41
CA GLY A 169 12.26 -18.26 0.58
C GLY A 169 11.31 -17.47 1.45
N ILE A 170 11.92 -16.81 2.44
CA ILE A 170 11.26 -15.90 3.38
C ILE A 170 11.70 -14.47 3.05
N SER A 171 10.74 -13.58 2.84
CA SER A 171 10.95 -12.15 2.73
C SER A 171 10.35 -11.44 3.93
N MET A 172 11.11 -10.54 4.53
CA MET A 172 10.64 -9.67 5.62
C MET A 172 10.55 -8.23 5.12
N ILE A 173 9.65 -7.45 5.71
CA ILE A 173 9.58 -6.01 5.45
C ILE A 173 10.85 -5.32 5.96
N ASP A 174 11.35 -4.34 5.21
CA ASP A 174 12.48 -3.51 5.62
C ASP A 174 11.95 -2.27 6.36
N SER A 175 11.36 -2.53 7.52
CA SER A 175 10.82 -1.51 8.43
C SER A 175 11.12 -1.96 9.86
N PRO A 176 12.22 -1.50 10.47
CA PRO A 176 12.67 -1.99 11.77
C PRO A 176 11.64 -1.73 12.87
N ASP A 177 10.98 -0.56 12.85
CA ASP A 177 9.95 -0.18 13.81
C ASP A 177 8.76 -1.16 13.77
N GLU A 178 8.32 -1.53 12.57
CA GLU A 178 7.20 -2.46 12.38
C GLU A 178 7.56 -3.90 12.75
N VAL A 179 8.71 -4.38 12.29
CA VAL A 179 9.19 -5.73 12.61
C VAL A 179 9.37 -5.88 14.11
N LEU A 180 9.94 -4.87 14.77
CA LEU A 180 10.15 -4.85 16.20
C LEU A 180 8.82 -4.85 16.96
N ALA A 181 7.84 -4.04 16.54
CA ALA A 181 6.51 -4.02 17.16
C ALA A 181 5.82 -5.39 17.06
N VAL A 182 5.89 -6.07 15.92
CA VAL A 182 5.34 -7.42 15.73
C VAL A 182 6.09 -8.46 16.57
N ALA A 183 7.42 -8.37 16.65
CA ALA A 183 8.25 -9.26 17.44
C ALA A 183 7.97 -9.12 18.95
N LEU A 184 7.88 -7.88 19.45
CA LEU A 184 7.51 -7.58 20.84
C LEU A 184 6.12 -8.12 21.16
N HIS A 185 5.14 -7.88 20.28
CA HIS A 185 3.80 -8.41 20.45
C HIS A 185 3.79 -9.95 20.55
N TYR A 186 4.53 -10.63 19.68
CA TYR A 186 4.65 -12.09 19.69
C TYR A 186 5.27 -12.61 20.99
N LEU A 187 6.23 -11.88 21.59
CA LEU A 187 6.83 -12.20 22.88
C LEU A 187 5.92 -11.84 24.09
N GLY A 188 4.68 -11.41 23.85
CA GLY A 188 3.76 -10.98 24.90
C GLY A 188 4.15 -9.66 25.56
N LYS A 189 4.98 -8.85 24.89
CA LYS A 189 5.43 -7.53 25.36
C LYS A 189 4.55 -6.42 24.76
N ASP A 190 4.68 -5.22 25.33
CA ASP A 190 4.09 -4.02 24.72
C ASP A 190 4.76 -3.79 23.35
N PRO A 191 4.00 -3.72 22.23
CA PRO A 191 4.53 -3.43 20.90
C PRO A 191 5.27 -2.09 20.80
N ARG A 192 5.09 -1.18 21.77
CA ARG A 192 5.78 0.11 21.87
C ARG A 192 6.82 0.16 23.00
N SER A 193 7.21 -0.98 23.57
CA SER A 193 8.22 -1.00 24.64
C SER A 193 9.57 -0.49 24.16
N GLY A 194 10.11 0.50 24.88
CA GLY A 194 11.49 0.96 24.74
C GLY A 194 12.45 0.38 25.77
N LYS A 195 12.01 -0.61 26.57
CA LYS A 195 12.83 -1.19 27.64
C LYS A 195 13.97 -2.04 27.07
N ALA A 196 15.18 -1.85 27.57
CA ALA A 196 16.37 -2.56 27.08
C ALA A 196 16.19 -4.09 27.04
N ASP A 197 15.61 -4.69 28.09
CA ASP A 197 15.40 -6.14 28.17
C ASP A 197 14.40 -6.65 27.12
N ASP A 198 13.33 -5.90 26.87
CA ASP A 198 12.33 -6.27 25.85
C ASP A 198 12.95 -6.20 24.44
N LEU A 199 13.76 -5.16 24.18
CA LEU A 199 14.50 -4.99 22.93
C LEU A 199 15.56 -6.08 22.73
N LEU A 200 16.26 -6.48 23.80
CA LEU A 200 17.21 -7.59 23.77
C LEU A 200 16.52 -8.92 23.47
N ALA A 201 15.37 -9.20 24.10
CA ALA A 201 14.59 -10.41 23.83
C ALA A 201 14.10 -10.45 22.37
N ALA A 202 13.59 -9.34 21.85
CA ALA A 202 13.19 -9.24 20.45
C ALA A 202 14.37 -9.46 19.49
N ARG A 203 15.53 -8.84 19.78
CA ARG A 203 16.76 -9.02 19.00
C ARG A 203 17.22 -10.48 18.99
N GLN A 204 17.17 -11.17 20.13
CA GLN A 204 17.55 -12.58 20.21
C GLN A 204 16.63 -13.47 19.37
N MET A 205 15.31 -13.27 19.47
CA MET A 205 14.33 -14.02 18.69
C MET A 205 14.48 -13.77 17.18
N LEU A 206 14.59 -12.50 16.76
CA LEU A 206 14.84 -12.14 15.36
C LEU A 206 16.20 -12.68 14.87
N GLY A 207 17.21 -12.69 15.74
CA GLY A 207 18.53 -13.28 15.46
C GLY A 207 18.46 -14.77 15.15
N ALA A 208 17.58 -15.52 15.84
CA ALA A 208 17.41 -16.96 15.63
C ALA A 208 16.78 -17.30 14.27
N ILE A 209 15.97 -16.41 13.69
CA ILE A 209 15.36 -16.61 12.38
C ILE A 209 16.13 -15.96 11.22
N LYS A 210 17.00 -14.98 11.51
CA LYS A 210 17.78 -14.22 10.52
C LYS A 210 18.48 -15.11 9.47
N PRO A 211 19.12 -16.25 9.82
CA PRO A 211 19.78 -17.11 8.84
C PRO A 211 18.85 -17.66 7.75
N TYR A 212 17.54 -17.71 8.00
CA TYR A 212 16.53 -18.23 7.09
C TYR A 212 15.85 -17.14 6.25
N ILE A 213 16.11 -15.86 6.56
CA ILE A 213 15.54 -14.72 5.82
C ILE A 213 16.39 -14.46 4.58
N ARG A 214 15.75 -14.50 3.41
CA ARG A 214 16.43 -14.30 2.13
C ARG A 214 16.66 -12.82 1.82
N LYS A 215 15.72 -11.96 2.21
CA LYS A 215 15.73 -10.53 1.88
C LYS A 215 14.85 -9.72 2.83
N PHE A 216 15.25 -8.47 3.03
CA PHE A 216 14.47 -7.42 3.67
C PHE A 216 14.08 -6.42 2.57
N GLN A 217 12.79 -6.11 2.44
CA GLN A 217 12.29 -5.16 1.43
C GLN A 217 10.87 -4.67 1.72
N SER A 218 10.60 -3.39 1.46
CA SER A 218 9.29 -2.76 1.73
C SER A 218 8.36 -2.71 0.50
N GLN A 219 8.91 -2.78 -0.72
CA GLN A 219 8.12 -2.82 -1.95
C GLN A 219 7.84 -4.27 -2.41
N PRO A 220 6.62 -4.58 -2.86
CA PRO A 220 6.31 -5.90 -3.41
C PRO A 220 7.10 -6.12 -4.70
N VAL A 221 7.89 -7.21 -4.77
CA VAL A 221 8.41 -7.66 -6.06
C VAL A 221 7.21 -8.15 -6.86
N LYS A 222 6.94 -7.53 -8.02
CA LYS A 222 5.89 -7.92 -9.00
C LYS A 222 5.95 -9.41 -9.41
N ARG A 223 6.98 -10.14 -8.96
CA ARG A 223 7.22 -11.56 -9.14
C ARG A 223 8.03 -12.14 -7.97
N SER A 224 7.49 -12.10 -6.75
CA SER A 224 8.08 -12.81 -5.61
C SER A 224 7.69 -14.29 -5.69
N SER A 225 8.66 -15.16 -5.96
CA SER A 225 8.51 -16.63 -5.78
C SER A 225 8.59 -17.05 -4.31
N SER A 226 8.56 -16.10 -3.37
CA SER A 226 8.75 -16.35 -1.94
C SER A 226 7.45 -16.87 -1.34
N ALA A 227 7.52 -18.02 -0.67
CA ALA A 227 6.35 -18.68 -0.10
C ALA A 227 5.81 -17.94 1.13
N THR A 228 6.49 -16.95 1.69
CA THR A 228 5.92 -16.03 2.68
C THR A 228 6.44 -14.61 2.47
N THR A 229 5.53 -13.63 2.45
CA THR A 229 5.80 -12.20 2.38
C THR A 229 4.96 -11.53 3.46
N SER A 230 5.54 -10.70 4.32
CA SER A 230 4.73 -9.77 5.11
C SER A 230 4.12 -8.74 4.15
N ARG A 231 2.79 -8.69 4.01
CA ARG A 231 2.13 -7.78 3.05
C ARG A 231 1.28 -6.75 3.77
N TRP A 232 1.38 -5.52 3.30
CA TRP A 232 0.40 -4.46 3.53
C TRP A 232 -0.90 -4.74 2.77
N ARG A 233 -2.00 -4.93 3.49
CA ARG A 233 -3.34 -4.77 2.90
C ARG A 233 -3.85 -3.40 3.31
N ALA A 234 -3.65 -2.40 2.46
CA ALA A 234 -4.30 -1.10 2.61
C ALA A 234 -5.80 -1.25 2.33
N ARG A 235 -6.64 -0.76 3.24
CA ARG A 235 -8.04 -0.49 3.03
C ARG A 235 -8.19 1.03 2.91
N PRO A 236 -8.77 1.55 1.81
CA PRO A 236 -9.17 2.95 1.77
C PRO A 236 -10.10 3.23 2.95
N SER A 237 -9.91 4.35 3.66
CA SER A 237 -11.03 4.94 4.39
C SER A 237 -12.07 5.25 3.32
N GLY A 238 -13.25 4.63 3.35
CA GLY A 238 -14.19 4.66 2.23
C GLY A 238 -14.50 6.08 1.76
N TRP A 239 -14.02 6.43 0.57
CA TRP A 239 -14.52 7.55 -0.22
C TRP A 239 -15.43 6.94 -1.29
N THR A 240 -16.67 6.65 -0.92
CA THR A 240 -17.69 6.35 -1.92
C THR A 240 -17.99 7.64 -2.66
N ALA A 241 -17.56 7.70 -3.92
CA ALA A 241 -18.04 8.68 -4.88
C ALA A 241 -19.57 8.71 -4.86
N TRP A 242 -20.10 9.93 -4.98
CA TRP A 242 -21.52 10.28 -4.99
C TRP A 242 -22.40 9.32 -5.82
N PRO A 243 -23.63 9.01 -5.36
CA PRO A 243 -24.44 7.95 -5.95
C PRO A 243 -25.19 8.43 -7.20
N SER A 244 -25.11 7.63 -8.26
CA SER A 244 -26.16 7.54 -9.28
C SER A 244 -27.03 6.29 -8.98
N PRO A 245 -28.33 6.28 -9.36
CA PRO A 245 -29.37 5.45 -8.74
C PRO A 245 -29.26 3.94 -9.02
N PRO A 246 -29.93 3.09 -8.21
CA PRO A 246 -29.63 1.67 -8.13
C PRO A 246 -30.25 0.85 -9.26
N THR A 247 -29.47 -0.07 -9.83
CA THR A 247 -29.98 -1.24 -10.56
C THR A 247 -29.71 -2.53 -9.75
N PRO A 248 -30.65 -3.50 -9.72
CA PRO A 248 -30.64 -4.63 -8.78
C PRO A 248 -29.65 -5.75 -9.18
N PRO A 249 -29.33 -6.68 -8.25
CA PRO A 249 -28.14 -7.52 -8.36
C PRO A 249 -28.38 -8.79 -9.17
N THR A 250 -27.41 -9.16 -10.02
CA THR A 250 -27.29 -10.50 -10.58
C THR A 250 -26.06 -11.25 -10.03
N ARG A 251 -26.37 -12.49 -9.69
CA ARG A 251 -25.65 -13.54 -8.96
C ARG A 251 -24.31 -13.99 -9.57
N ASN A 252 -23.31 -14.21 -8.70
CA ASN A 252 -22.15 -15.13 -8.72
C ASN A 252 -21.33 -15.38 -10.00
N THR A 253 -20.02 -15.10 -9.97
CA THR A 253 -18.95 -16.10 -10.25
C THR A 253 -17.55 -15.58 -9.85
N PRO A 254 -16.64 -16.39 -9.29
CA PRO A 254 -15.27 -15.99 -8.98
C PRO A 254 -14.34 -16.23 -10.18
N THR A 255 -13.73 -15.18 -10.71
CA THR A 255 -12.73 -15.30 -11.78
C THR A 255 -11.34 -15.55 -11.18
N LEU A 256 -10.98 -16.83 -11.10
CA LEU A 256 -9.59 -17.31 -11.09
C LEU A 256 -8.98 -17.09 -12.47
N LEU A 257 -7.76 -16.53 -12.56
CA LEU A 257 -6.73 -16.89 -13.57
C LEU A 257 -5.44 -16.10 -13.35
N SER A 258 -4.41 -16.78 -12.83
CA SER A 258 -3.07 -16.75 -13.41
C SER A 258 -2.27 -17.91 -12.81
N THR A 259 -2.28 -19.03 -13.51
CA THR A 259 -1.36 -20.15 -13.30
C THR A 259 -0.07 -19.81 -14.04
N SER A 260 1.06 -19.77 -13.34
CA SER A 260 2.37 -19.94 -13.97
C SER A 260 3.08 -21.10 -13.30
N SER A 261 3.28 -22.15 -14.10
CA SER A 261 3.90 -23.41 -13.70
C SER A 261 5.42 -23.23 -13.59
N CYS A 262 5.99 -23.87 -12.58
CA CYS A 262 7.40 -24.15 -12.49
C CYS A 262 7.61 -25.57 -13.02
N SER A 263 8.00 -25.73 -14.29
CA SER A 263 8.63 -26.99 -14.74
C SER A 263 9.52 -26.74 -15.95
N ARG A 264 10.80 -27.10 -15.81
CA ARG A 264 11.72 -27.29 -16.93
C ARG A 264 11.46 -28.68 -17.50
N SER A 265 10.86 -28.76 -18.69
CA SER A 265 11.00 -29.93 -19.55
C SER A 265 10.56 -29.63 -20.99
N ARG A 266 11.59 -29.50 -21.83
CA ARG A 266 11.70 -29.80 -23.27
C ARG A 266 10.38 -30.12 -24.03
N TRP A 267 10.10 -29.28 -25.02
CA TRP A 267 9.01 -29.36 -25.99
C TRP A 267 8.91 -30.71 -26.75
N ARG A 268 7.67 -31.20 -26.91
CA ARG A 268 7.19 -31.87 -28.13
C ARG A 268 5.68 -31.70 -28.27
N LEU A 269 5.26 -30.90 -29.25
CA LEU A 269 3.86 -30.68 -29.64
C LEU A 269 3.33 -31.93 -30.37
N SER A 270 2.18 -32.46 -29.93
CA SER A 270 1.29 -33.26 -30.77
C SER A 270 -0.10 -32.66 -30.66
N VAL A 271 -0.54 -32.05 -31.75
CA VAL A 271 -1.84 -31.40 -31.89
C VAL A 271 -2.86 -32.47 -32.27
N ARG A 272 -3.95 -32.60 -31.51
CA ARG A 272 -5.21 -33.18 -32.01
C ARG A 272 -6.33 -32.18 -31.74
N SER A 273 -6.87 -31.64 -32.83
CA SER A 273 -8.10 -30.85 -32.85
C SER A 273 -9.33 -31.68 -32.46
N PRO A 274 -10.38 -31.07 -31.91
CA PRO A 274 -11.62 -31.77 -31.55
C PRO A 274 -12.47 -32.09 -32.78
N ALA A 275 -13.24 -33.17 -32.62
CA ALA A 275 -13.96 -33.91 -33.64
C ALA A 275 -15.17 -33.18 -34.25
N THR A 276 -15.33 -33.35 -35.56
CA THR A 276 -16.57 -33.21 -36.34
C THR A 276 -17.48 -34.43 -36.09
N PRO A 277 -18.81 -34.30 -36.00
CA PRO A 277 -19.71 -35.45 -35.82
C PRO A 277 -19.95 -36.19 -37.15
N PRO A 278 -20.08 -37.54 -37.16
CA PRO A 278 -20.45 -38.28 -38.36
C PRO A 278 -21.99 -38.44 -38.48
N PRO A 279 -22.53 -38.61 -39.71
CA PRO A 279 -23.95 -38.86 -39.94
C PRO A 279 -24.30 -40.35 -39.84
N ALA A 280 -25.58 -40.64 -39.58
CA ALA A 280 -26.16 -41.98 -39.55
C ALA A 280 -26.12 -42.69 -40.93
N PRO A 281 -26.08 -44.05 -40.96
CA PRO A 281 -27.24 -44.77 -41.49
C PRO A 281 -27.55 -46.18 -40.91
N ARG A 282 -28.86 -46.46 -40.85
CA ARG A 282 -29.67 -47.64 -41.25
C ARG A 282 -29.14 -49.10 -41.13
N HIS A 283 -29.99 -49.89 -40.44
CA HIS A 283 -30.44 -51.28 -40.67
C HIS A 283 -29.45 -52.42 -41.00
N GLY A 284 -29.54 -53.51 -40.21
CA GLY A 284 -29.52 -54.88 -40.76
C GLY A 284 -28.71 -55.95 -40.02
N ARG A 285 -29.43 -56.76 -39.20
CA ARG A 285 -29.48 -58.25 -39.23
C ARG A 285 -28.23 -59.10 -38.82
N TRP A 286 -28.40 -59.93 -37.75
CA TRP A 286 -27.96 -61.35 -37.46
C TRP A 286 -26.48 -61.75 -37.73
N SER A 287 -25.74 -62.63 -37.03
CA SER A 287 -26.00 -63.84 -36.20
C SER A 287 -24.67 -64.38 -35.58
N SER A 288 -24.78 -65.08 -34.44
CA SER A 288 -24.01 -66.26 -33.93
C SER A 288 -22.50 -66.43 -34.18
N HIS A 289 -21.71 -66.54 -33.11
CA HIS A 289 -21.21 -67.81 -32.52
C HIS A 289 -20.78 -67.60 -31.07
#